data_AF-A0A096AZ67-F1
#
_entry.id   AF-A0A096AZ67-F1
#
_cell.length_a   1.000
_cell.length_b   1.000
_cell.length_c   1.000
_cell.angle_alpha   90.00
_cell.angle_beta   90.00
_cell.angle_gamma   90.00
#
_symmetry.space_group_name_H-M   'P 1'
#
loop_
_entity.id
_entity.type
_entity.pdbx_description
1 polymer ?
#
loop_
_entity_poly.entity_id
_entity_poly.type
_entity_poly.pdbx_seq_one_letter_code
_entity_poly.pdbx_strand_id
1 'polypeptide(L)'
;MDKAGLLQLPGRPEEQDWLRERLEVLTAREGIALDAAIQRHPAQDSTEVVSLLASLDEYEVLGGIQSYEDLGLYYLEETNARLLALRDYIDLDKLGRQYEAQHPGRFAGGCYVVYPRKGVTGFYDGVNLPGPDYSWSLRLKLASSAVPEGVWLALPDYNDIMDVRPGEIRLALDALGVQTIRECTLLEARCSLPGITGLEDAYRGRLEDLIYDGQNLGFILQEQNQGQKGFLQAYLWILEYEHCATLPAALDLAQNLNRYQVVRADQLQDMAWMDLRVRLGCVDRALSGCIDLERYGLDLLRKKGYTLTEDGCAYIARQQTQSQAPQQMQQM
;
A
#
# COMPACT_ATOMS: atom_id res chain seq x y z
N MET A 1 -14.67 -20.89 11.48
CA MET A 1 -13.93 -21.56 10.40
C MET A 1 -12.54 -20.96 10.44
N ASP A 2 -11.49 -21.78 10.46
CA ASP A 2 -10.10 -21.33 10.51
C ASP A 2 -9.52 -21.19 9.09
N LYS A 3 -8.27 -20.72 8.98
CA LYS A 3 -7.58 -20.56 7.68
C LYS A 3 -7.57 -21.85 6.85
N ALA A 4 -7.37 -22.99 7.51
CA ALA A 4 -7.37 -24.29 6.84
C ALA A 4 -8.75 -24.63 6.27
N GLY A 5 -9.83 -24.35 7.00
CA GLY A 5 -11.19 -24.50 6.52
C GLY A 5 -11.51 -23.64 5.30
N LEU A 6 -10.98 -22.41 5.22
CA LEU A 6 -11.18 -21.53 4.05
C LEU A 6 -10.56 -22.12 2.76
N LEU A 7 -9.40 -22.77 2.87
CA LEU A 7 -8.72 -23.41 1.74
C LEU A 7 -9.37 -24.73 1.28
N GLN A 8 -10.36 -25.24 2.02
CA GLN A 8 -11.12 -26.43 1.63
C GLN A 8 -12.45 -26.09 0.95
N LEU A 9 -12.81 -24.81 0.88
CA LEU A 9 -14.03 -24.37 0.21
C LEU A 9 -13.93 -24.62 -1.30
N PRO A 10 -15.04 -24.94 -1.97
CA PRO A 10 -15.03 -25.18 -3.41
C PRO A 10 -14.69 -23.92 -4.20
N GLY A 11 -13.99 -24.07 -5.32
CA GLY A 11 -13.91 -23.07 -6.38
C GLY A 11 -12.68 -23.23 -7.27
N ARG A 12 -12.28 -22.16 -7.97
CA ARG A 12 -11.36 -22.28 -9.11
C ARG A 12 -9.91 -22.50 -8.65
N PRO A 13 -9.08 -23.27 -9.38
CA PRO A 13 -7.67 -23.47 -9.02
C PRO A 13 -6.89 -22.16 -8.84
N GLU A 14 -7.12 -21.18 -9.72
CA GLU A 14 -6.48 -19.86 -9.65
C GLU A 14 -6.85 -19.10 -8.36
N GLU A 15 -8.12 -19.19 -7.93
CA GLU A 15 -8.57 -18.61 -6.67
C GLU A 15 -7.91 -19.30 -5.47
N GLN A 16 -7.79 -20.63 -5.51
CA GLN A 16 -7.15 -21.38 -4.43
C GLN A 16 -5.66 -21.05 -4.28
N ASP A 17 -4.95 -20.87 -5.39
CA ASP A 17 -3.55 -20.47 -5.36
C ASP A 17 -3.40 -19.05 -4.81
N TRP A 18 -4.22 -18.10 -5.27
CA TRP A 18 -4.26 -16.75 -4.73
C TRP A 18 -4.59 -16.72 -3.23
N LEU A 19 -5.57 -17.52 -2.80
CA LEU A 19 -5.96 -17.64 -1.39
C LEU A 19 -4.81 -18.16 -0.53
N ARG A 20 -4.08 -19.17 -1.02
CA ARG A 20 -2.94 -19.73 -0.28
C ARG A 20 -1.87 -18.68 -0.05
N GLU A 21 -1.51 -17.93 -1.09
CA GLU A 21 -0.53 -16.85 -1.01
C GLU A 21 -1.01 -15.73 -0.07
N ARG A 22 -2.27 -15.29 -0.20
CA ARG A 22 -2.82 -14.18 0.59
C ARG A 22 -3.00 -14.53 2.07
N LEU A 23 -3.41 -15.75 2.39
CA LEU A 23 -3.62 -16.22 3.76
C LEU A 23 -2.31 -16.47 4.52
N GLU A 24 -1.24 -16.80 3.79
CA GLU A 24 0.10 -17.04 4.35
C GLU A 24 0.66 -15.79 5.03
N VAL A 25 0.43 -14.61 4.42
CA VAL A 25 0.98 -13.33 4.87
C VAL A 25 0.00 -12.47 5.68
N LEU A 26 -1.13 -13.04 6.10
CA LEU A 26 -2.15 -12.32 6.88
C LEU A 26 -1.55 -11.74 8.17
N THR A 27 -1.69 -10.43 8.35
CA THR A 27 -1.23 -9.75 9.57
C THR A 27 -2.08 -10.12 10.78
N ALA A 28 -1.59 -9.80 11.99
CA ALA A 28 -2.40 -9.93 13.20
C ALA A 28 -3.72 -9.14 13.09
N ARG A 29 -3.66 -7.90 12.59
CA ARG A 29 -4.84 -7.04 12.37
C ARG A 29 -5.79 -7.67 11.35
N GLU A 30 -5.28 -8.09 10.20
CA GLU A 30 -6.08 -8.71 9.14
C GLU A 30 -6.73 -10.02 9.61
N GLY A 31 -6.04 -10.81 10.44
CA GLY A 31 -6.60 -12.02 11.05
C GLY A 31 -7.80 -11.71 11.96
N ILE A 32 -7.70 -10.67 12.79
CA ILE A 32 -8.81 -10.20 13.64
C ILE A 32 -10.00 -9.73 12.79
N ALA A 33 -9.75 -8.96 11.73
CA ALA A 33 -10.78 -8.51 10.80
C ALA A 33 -11.46 -9.69 10.08
N LEU A 34 -10.67 -10.64 9.59
CA LEU A 34 -11.16 -11.84 8.91
C LEU A 34 -12.04 -12.70 9.84
N ASP A 35 -11.62 -12.92 11.08
CA ASP A 35 -12.39 -13.66 12.08
C ASP A 35 -13.74 -12.98 12.35
N ALA A 36 -13.75 -11.65 12.46
CA ALA A 36 -14.98 -10.88 12.67
C ALA A 36 -15.91 -10.97 11.46
N ALA A 37 -15.36 -10.96 10.25
CA ALA A 37 -16.11 -11.04 9.00
C ALA A 37 -16.72 -12.43 8.78
N ILE A 38 -15.95 -13.50 8.94
CA ILE A 38 -16.42 -14.89 8.80
C ILE A 38 -17.54 -15.20 9.79
N GLN A 39 -17.44 -14.69 11.02
CA GLN A 39 -18.49 -14.93 12.01
C GLN A 39 -19.77 -14.14 11.72
N ARG A 40 -19.67 -13.01 11.00
CA ARG A 40 -20.84 -12.27 10.53
C ARG A 40 -21.51 -12.98 9.36
N HIS A 41 -20.72 -13.43 8.39
CA HIS A 41 -21.17 -14.13 7.20
C HIS A 41 -20.16 -15.21 6.79
N PRO A 42 -20.40 -16.48 7.16
CA PRO A 42 -19.51 -17.57 6.78
C PRO A 42 -19.44 -17.69 5.25
N ALA A 43 -18.22 -17.63 4.71
CA ALA A 43 -18.00 -17.81 3.27
C ALA A 43 -18.36 -19.24 2.84
N GLN A 44 -18.95 -19.37 1.65
CA GLN A 44 -19.42 -20.64 1.09
C GLN A 44 -18.50 -21.23 0.02
N ASP A 45 -17.71 -20.39 -0.65
CA ASP A 45 -16.82 -20.76 -1.75
C ASP A 45 -15.57 -19.85 -1.80
N SER A 46 -14.60 -20.19 -2.65
CA SER A 46 -13.37 -19.39 -2.77
C SER A 46 -13.61 -17.99 -3.34
N THR A 47 -14.63 -17.78 -4.17
CA THR A 47 -14.96 -16.44 -4.70
C THR A 47 -15.36 -15.49 -3.57
N GLU A 48 -16.20 -15.94 -2.63
CA GLU A 48 -16.56 -15.18 -1.44
C GLU A 48 -15.34 -14.89 -0.56
N VAL A 49 -14.43 -15.86 -0.37
CA VAL A 49 -13.21 -15.64 0.43
C VAL A 49 -12.27 -14.66 -0.25
N VAL A 50 -12.06 -14.75 -1.57
CA VAL A 50 -11.23 -13.79 -2.32
C VAL A 50 -11.81 -12.38 -2.17
N SER A 51 -13.13 -12.24 -2.36
CA SER A 51 -13.78 -10.95 -2.20
C SER A 51 -13.68 -10.42 -0.78
N LEU A 52 -13.75 -11.29 0.23
CA LEU A 52 -13.60 -10.91 1.62
C LEU A 52 -12.19 -10.42 1.91
N LEU A 53 -11.16 -11.21 1.53
CA LEU A 53 -9.75 -10.87 1.74
C LEU A 53 -9.34 -9.58 1.01
N ALA A 54 -9.89 -9.33 -0.17
CA ALA A 54 -9.68 -8.10 -0.93
C ALA A 54 -10.33 -6.85 -0.29
N SER A 55 -11.22 -7.04 0.69
CA SER A 55 -11.97 -5.95 1.35
C SER A 55 -11.65 -5.81 2.84
N LEU A 56 -10.61 -6.49 3.36
CA LEU A 56 -10.29 -6.44 4.79
C LEU A 56 -9.91 -5.04 5.27
N ASP A 57 -9.37 -4.18 4.41
CA ASP A 57 -9.03 -2.80 4.79
C ASP A 57 -10.25 -1.89 5.01
N GLU A 58 -11.42 -2.32 4.55
CA GLU A 58 -12.70 -1.65 4.83
C GLU A 58 -13.22 -1.97 6.24
N TYR A 59 -12.64 -2.97 6.91
CA TYR A 59 -12.89 -3.26 8.31
C TYR A 59 -11.95 -2.45 9.19
N GLU A 60 -12.51 -1.55 9.99
CA GLU A 60 -11.74 -0.78 10.96
C GLU A 60 -11.54 -1.63 12.22
N VAL A 61 -10.28 -1.86 12.60
CA VAL A 61 -9.92 -2.64 13.79
C VAL A 61 -9.47 -1.69 14.89
N LEU A 62 -10.35 -1.44 15.86
CA LEU A 62 -10.07 -0.58 17.01
C LEU A 62 -9.38 -1.37 18.11
N GLY A 63 -8.05 -1.25 18.19
CA GLY A 63 -7.22 -1.94 19.17
C GLY A 63 -7.46 -1.50 20.61
N GLY A 64 -7.36 -2.44 21.56
CA GLY A 64 -7.48 -2.16 22.99
C GLY A 64 -8.93 -1.97 23.48
N ILE A 65 -9.92 -2.33 22.66
CA ILE A 65 -11.34 -2.17 22.97
C ILE A 65 -11.95 -3.55 23.24
N GLN A 66 -12.24 -3.86 24.50
CA GLN A 66 -12.71 -5.20 24.93
C GLN A 66 -14.12 -5.20 25.51
N SER A 67 -14.67 -4.03 25.76
CA SER A 67 -15.99 -3.83 26.35
C SER A 67 -16.70 -2.62 25.75
N TYR A 68 -18.01 -2.49 26.01
CA TYR A 68 -18.74 -1.28 25.65
C TYR A 68 -18.28 -0.07 26.48
N GLU A 69 -17.75 -0.26 27.68
CA GLU A 69 -17.14 0.83 28.45
C GLU A 69 -15.90 1.38 27.72
N ASP A 70 -15.02 0.50 27.23
CA ASP A 70 -13.85 0.90 26.44
C ASP A 70 -14.28 1.63 25.15
N LEU A 71 -15.32 1.14 24.49
CA LEU A 71 -15.85 1.74 23.26
C LEU A 71 -16.49 3.11 23.52
N GLY A 72 -17.16 3.27 24.66
CA GLY A 72 -17.67 4.56 25.12
C GLY A 72 -16.55 5.54 25.44
N LEU A 73 -15.48 5.09 26.10
CA LEU A 73 -14.30 5.90 26.37
C LEU A 73 -13.61 6.32 25.08
N TYR A 74 -13.43 5.39 24.14
CA TYR A 74 -12.92 5.65 22.79
C TYR A 74 -13.70 6.76 22.09
N TYR A 75 -15.03 6.71 22.10
CA TYR A 75 -15.84 7.76 21.49
C TYR A 75 -15.56 9.15 22.09
N LEU A 76 -15.36 9.25 23.41
CA LEU A 76 -15.05 10.53 24.05
C LEU A 76 -13.68 11.06 23.64
N GLU A 77 -12.67 10.18 23.55
CA GLU A 77 -11.31 10.52 23.14
C GLU A 77 -11.26 11.05 21.72
N GLU A 78 -11.96 10.39 20.78
CA GLU A 78 -12.00 10.80 19.37
C GLU A 78 -12.86 12.05 19.12
N THR A 79 -13.90 12.27 19.92
CA THR A 79 -14.85 13.35 19.66
C THR A 79 -14.39 14.68 20.24
N ASN A 80 -14.05 14.73 21.53
CA ASN A 80 -13.76 16.00 22.21
C ASN A 80 -13.08 15.80 23.58
N ALA A 81 -11.87 16.34 23.75
CA ALA A 81 -11.15 16.34 25.02
C ALA A 81 -11.95 16.93 26.21
N ARG A 82 -12.89 17.87 25.96
CA ARG A 82 -13.77 18.41 27.01
C ARG A 82 -14.81 17.40 27.49
N LEU A 83 -15.28 16.50 26.61
CA LEU A 83 -16.20 15.43 26.99
C LEU A 83 -15.47 14.34 27.77
N LEU A 84 -14.22 14.05 27.42
CA LEU A 84 -13.36 13.11 28.16
C LEU A 84 -13.15 13.54 29.62
N ALA A 85 -13.06 14.86 29.89
CA ALA A 85 -12.98 15.39 31.24
C ALA A 85 -14.25 15.16 32.08
N LEU A 86 -15.38 14.86 31.42
CA LEU A 86 -16.66 14.56 32.07
C LEU A 86 -16.95 13.05 32.15
N ARG A 87 -15.98 12.18 31.79
CA ARG A 87 -16.19 10.72 31.73
C ARG A 87 -16.80 10.11 32.98
N ASP A 88 -16.47 10.63 34.18
CA ASP A 88 -16.98 10.12 35.46
C ASP A 88 -18.50 10.38 35.65
N TYR A 89 -19.08 11.25 34.81
CA TYR A 89 -20.51 11.58 34.78
C TYR A 89 -21.25 10.98 33.58
N ILE A 90 -20.55 10.23 32.72
CA ILE A 90 -21.09 9.65 31.50
C ILE A 90 -21.18 8.13 31.69
N ASP A 91 -22.33 7.56 31.35
CA ASP A 91 -22.50 6.12 31.28
C ASP A 91 -21.77 5.59 30.03
N LEU A 92 -20.51 5.19 30.22
CA LEU A 92 -19.63 4.74 29.14
C LEU A 92 -20.16 3.46 28.46
N ASP A 93 -20.70 2.53 29.24
CA ASP A 93 -21.29 1.28 28.73
C ASP A 93 -22.50 1.56 27.83
N LYS A 94 -23.36 2.51 28.21
CA LYS A 94 -24.47 2.96 27.35
C LYS A 94 -23.97 3.71 26.11
N LEU A 95 -22.95 4.57 26.25
CA LEU A 95 -22.36 5.30 25.14
C LEU A 95 -21.70 4.36 24.12
N GLY A 96 -20.98 3.32 24.56
CA GLY A 96 -20.41 2.31 23.68
C GLY A 96 -21.47 1.53 22.88
N ARG A 97 -22.62 1.21 23.49
CA ARG A 97 -23.73 0.61 22.72
C ARG A 97 -24.34 1.57 21.71
N GLN A 98 -24.38 2.87 22.02
CA GLN A 98 -24.79 3.89 21.04
C GLN A 98 -23.78 4.05 19.90
N TYR A 99 -22.49 3.87 20.19
CA TYR A 99 -21.44 3.83 19.18
C TYR A 99 -21.68 2.65 18.22
N GLU A 100 -21.80 1.42 18.74
CA GLU A 100 -22.08 0.23 17.93
C GLU A 100 -23.32 0.39 17.04
N ALA A 101 -24.40 0.99 17.57
CA ALA A 101 -25.62 1.23 16.80
C ALA A 101 -25.36 2.13 15.56
N GLN A 102 -24.39 3.04 15.63
CA GLN A 102 -23.98 3.92 14.53
C GLN A 102 -22.85 3.32 13.68
N HIS A 103 -22.02 2.48 14.28
CA HIS A 103 -20.85 1.82 13.72
C HIS A 103 -20.94 0.32 13.96
N PRO A 104 -21.82 -0.41 13.24
CA PRO A 104 -22.06 -1.82 13.51
C PRO A 104 -20.76 -2.62 13.42
N GLY A 105 -20.50 -3.44 14.42
CA GLY A 105 -19.25 -4.17 14.54
C GLY A 105 -19.34 -5.26 15.58
N ARG A 106 -18.19 -5.73 16.06
CA ARG A 106 -18.12 -6.73 17.13
C ARG A 106 -16.76 -6.76 17.81
N PHE A 107 -16.72 -7.27 19.04
CA PHE A 107 -15.46 -7.59 19.71
C PHE A 107 -14.80 -8.85 19.12
N ALA A 108 -13.51 -8.78 18.85
CA ALA A 108 -12.66 -9.88 18.39
C ALA A 108 -11.18 -9.57 18.69
N GLY A 109 -10.43 -10.56 19.21
CA GLY A 109 -8.97 -10.45 19.38
C GLY A 109 -8.49 -9.25 20.20
N GLY A 110 -9.21 -8.86 21.26
CA GLY A 110 -8.87 -7.68 22.06
C GLY A 110 -9.19 -6.33 21.40
N CYS A 111 -9.96 -6.36 20.31
CA CYS A 111 -10.35 -5.19 19.51
C CYS A 111 -11.86 -5.12 19.34
N TYR A 112 -12.36 -3.95 18.93
CA TYR A 112 -13.67 -3.79 18.32
C TYR A 112 -13.51 -3.63 16.80
N VAL A 113 -14.06 -4.56 16.03
CA VAL A 113 -14.01 -4.55 14.57
C VAL A 113 -15.28 -3.93 14.02
N VAL A 114 -15.17 -2.73 13.47
CA VAL A 114 -16.28 -2.05 12.78
C VAL A 114 -16.44 -2.65 11.40
N TYR A 115 -17.68 -2.95 11.03
CA TYR A 115 -18.00 -3.48 9.73
C TYR A 115 -18.03 -2.39 8.65
N PRO A 116 -17.68 -2.74 7.39
CA PRO A 116 -17.82 -1.84 6.26
C PRO A 116 -19.26 -1.30 6.14
N ARG A 117 -19.38 -0.02 5.77
CA ARG A 117 -20.69 0.58 5.46
C ARG A 117 -21.30 -0.10 4.23
N LYS A 118 -22.61 -0.32 4.22
CA LYS A 118 -23.30 -0.91 3.05
C LYS A 118 -23.02 -0.06 1.80
N GLY A 119 -22.53 -0.68 0.74
CA GLY A 119 -22.32 -0.03 -0.56
C GLY A 119 -20.88 0.14 -1.00
N VAL A 120 -19.89 -0.48 -0.32
CA VAL A 120 -18.52 -0.53 -0.84
C VAL A 120 -18.53 -1.27 -2.18
N THR A 121 -18.18 -0.57 -3.26
CA THR A 121 -18.13 -1.10 -4.62
C THR A 121 -16.70 -1.50 -4.96
N GLY A 122 -16.50 -2.79 -5.21
CA GLY A 122 -15.21 -3.36 -5.61
C GLY A 122 -15.15 -4.88 -5.44
N PHE A 123 -16.30 -5.56 -5.48
CA PHE A 123 -16.35 -7.00 -5.28
C PHE A 123 -15.66 -7.70 -6.44
N TYR A 124 -14.81 -8.67 -6.09
CA TYR A 124 -14.27 -9.63 -7.04
C TYR A 124 -15.44 -10.28 -7.79
N ASP A 125 -15.44 -10.16 -9.12
CA ASP A 125 -16.54 -10.59 -10.00
C ASP A 125 -16.49 -12.09 -10.33
N GLY A 126 -15.57 -12.84 -9.72
CA GLY A 126 -15.31 -14.23 -10.04
C GLY A 126 -14.61 -14.43 -11.39
N VAL A 127 -14.09 -13.35 -12.01
CA VAL A 127 -13.34 -13.40 -13.27
C VAL A 127 -11.90 -12.99 -13.02
N ASN A 128 -11.65 -11.72 -12.66
CA ASN A 128 -10.31 -11.15 -12.57
C ASN A 128 -9.83 -11.08 -11.13
N LEU A 129 -8.85 -11.92 -10.76
CA LEU A 129 -8.28 -11.91 -9.42
C LEU A 129 -7.75 -10.52 -9.05
N PRO A 130 -7.80 -10.15 -7.76
CA PRO A 130 -7.19 -8.90 -7.31
C PRO A 130 -5.72 -8.83 -7.74
N GLY A 131 -5.34 -7.69 -8.34
CA GLY A 131 -3.95 -7.42 -8.71
C GLY A 131 -3.05 -7.19 -7.50
N PRO A 132 -1.78 -6.84 -7.73
CA PRO A 132 -0.85 -6.50 -6.66
C PRO A 132 -1.39 -5.38 -5.76
N ASP A 133 -1.21 -5.57 -4.46
CA ASP A 133 -1.63 -4.63 -3.44
C ASP A 133 -0.45 -3.77 -2.98
N TYR A 134 -0.58 -2.45 -3.17
CA TYR A 134 0.42 -1.45 -2.80
C TYR A 134 -0.06 -0.55 -1.64
N SER A 135 -1.11 -0.96 -0.91
CA SER A 135 -1.59 -0.28 0.30
C SER A 135 -0.58 -0.39 1.47
N TRP A 136 0.31 -1.39 1.41
CA TRP A 136 1.41 -1.59 2.33
C TRP A 136 2.75 -1.52 1.58
N SER A 137 3.83 -1.17 2.27
CA SER A 137 5.20 -1.19 1.76
C SER A 137 5.91 -2.50 2.09
N LEU A 138 5.86 -2.91 3.35
CA LEU A 138 6.49 -4.13 3.86
C LEU A 138 5.48 -4.97 4.64
N ARG A 139 5.61 -6.29 4.52
CA ARG A 139 5.10 -7.26 5.49
C ARG A 139 6.29 -7.91 6.19
N LEU A 140 6.27 -7.90 7.52
CA LEU A 140 7.34 -8.46 8.34
C LEU A 140 6.78 -9.60 9.18
N LYS A 141 7.40 -10.77 9.10
CA LYS A 141 7.12 -11.89 10.00
C LYS A 141 8.09 -11.83 11.17
N LEU A 142 7.59 -11.47 12.33
CA LEU A 142 8.37 -11.35 13.56
C LEU A 142 8.09 -12.53 14.48
N ALA A 143 9.11 -13.10 15.11
CA ALA A 143 8.98 -14.15 16.11
C ALA A 143 9.42 -13.66 17.49
N SER A 144 8.87 -14.26 18.53
CA SER A 144 9.30 -14.08 19.92
C SER A 144 9.67 -15.43 20.53
N SER A 145 10.24 -15.43 21.73
CA SER A 145 10.46 -16.69 22.46
C SER A 145 9.18 -17.47 22.76
N ALA A 146 8.05 -16.78 22.91
CA ALA A 146 6.74 -17.39 23.16
C ALA A 146 6.07 -17.91 21.89
N VAL A 147 6.31 -17.25 20.75
CA VAL A 147 5.70 -17.55 19.45
C VAL A 147 6.79 -17.68 18.38
N PRO A 148 7.49 -18.83 18.31
CA PRO A 148 8.63 -19.02 17.41
C PRO A 148 8.24 -19.10 15.94
N GLU A 149 7.00 -19.51 15.62
CA GLU A 149 6.47 -19.55 14.24
C GLU A 149 6.25 -18.15 13.65
N GLY A 150 6.15 -17.14 14.52
CA GLY A 150 6.02 -15.74 14.18
C GLY A 150 4.62 -15.27 13.80
N VAL A 151 4.48 -13.94 13.79
CA VAL A 151 3.28 -13.18 13.49
C VAL A 151 3.63 -12.14 12.43
N TRP A 152 2.75 -11.98 11.45
CA TRP A 152 2.90 -10.96 10.41
C TRP A 152 2.35 -9.62 10.88
N LEU A 153 3.01 -8.55 10.46
CA LEU A 153 2.52 -7.17 10.50
C LEU A 153 2.76 -6.51 9.14
N ALA A 154 1.95 -5.50 8.82
CA ALA A 154 2.14 -4.65 7.64
C ALA A 154 2.60 -3.25 8.04
N LEU A 155 3.37 -2.62 7.15
CA LEU A 155 3.75 -1.20 7.20
C LEU A 155 3.12 -0.48 6.00
N PRO A 156 2.70 0.79 6.13
CA PRO A 156 2.90 1.64 7.29
C PRO A 156 1.91 1.33 8.41
N ASP A 157 2.34 1.54 9.65
CA ASP A 157 1.47 1.62 10.82
C ASP A 157 1.29 3.09 11.20
N TYR A 158 0.18 3.70 10.78
CA TYR A 158 -0.16 5.09 11.12
C TYR A 158 -0.40 5.29 12.61
N ASN A 159 -0.92 4.27 13.29
CA ASN A 159 -1.28 4.36 14.70
C ASN A 159 -0.04 4.36 15.58
N ASP A 160 1.05 3.74 15.14
CA ASP A 160 2.36 3.77 15.81
C ASP A 160 2.92 5.19 15.95
N ILE A 161 2.76 6.03 14.90
CA ILE A 161 3.23 7.43 14.93
C ILE A 161 2.37 8.29 15.85
N MET A 162 1.06 8.07 15.81
CA MET A 162 0.12 8.91 16.54
C MET A 162 0.06 8.53 18.02
N ASP A 163 0.53 7.33 18.40
CA ASP A 163 0.48 6.74 19.76
C ASP A 163 -0.92 6.84 20.40
N VAL A 164 -1.96 6.82 19.58
CA VAL A 164 -3.36 6.97 20.04
C VAL A 164 -3.93 5.61 20.39
N ARG A 165 -3.63 4.57 19.60
CA ARG A 165 -4.18 3.22 19.76
C ARG A 165 -3.26 2.13 19.20
N PRO A 166 -3.46 0.86 19.61
CA PRO A 166 -2.76 -0.27 19.00
C PRO A 166 -3.00 -0.35 17.49
N GLY A 167 -1.92 -0.17 16.72
CA GLY A 167 -1.86 -0.40 15.27
C GLY A 167 -1.34 -1.79 14.90
N GLU A 168 -0.92 -1.96 13.65
CA GLU A 168 -0.30 -3.19 13.13
C GLU A 168 0.85 -3.70 14.01
N ILE A 169 1.78 -2.83 14.38
CA ILE A 169 2.97 -3.18 15.18
C ILE A 169 2.52 -3.61 16.58
N ARG A 170 1.66 -2.82 17.23
CA ARG A 170 1.23 -3.12 18.59
C ARG A 170 0.40 -4.40 18.67
N LEU A 171 -0.51 -4.62 17.72
CA LEU A 171 -1.30 -5.86 17.63
C LEU A 171 -0.40 -7.09 17.40
N ALA A 172 0.65 -6.96 16.59
CA ALA A 172 1.63 -8.03 16.41
C ALA A 172 2.42 -8.30 17.70
N LEU A 173 2.87 -7.27 18.42
CA LEU A 173 3.58 -7.43 19.70
C LEU A 173 2.70 -8.10 20.76
N ASP A 174 1.43 -7.70 20.87
CA ASP A 174 0.47 -8.32 21.79
C ASP A 174 0.24 -9.81 21.43
N ALA A 175 0.13 -10.14 20.14
CA ALA A 175 0.03 -11.53 19.67
C ALA A 175 1.32 -12.34 19.90
N LEU A 176 2.47 -11.69 19.88
CA LEU A 176 3.78 -12.28 20.20
C LEU A 176 4.06 -12.38 21.70
N GLY A 177 3.24 -11.76 22.55
CA GLY A 177 3.40 -11.74 24.00
C GLY A 177 4.61 -10.92 24.49
N VAL A 178 5.02 -9.90 23.74
CA VAL A 178 6.17 -9.03 24.04
C VAL A 178 5.77 -7.56 24.06
N GLN A 179 6.60 -6.69 24.64
CA GLN A 179 6.29 -5.27 24.77
C GLN A 179 6.99 -4.41 23.72
N THR A 180 8.12 -4.87 23.19
CA THR A 180 8.92 -4.11 22.22
C THR A 180 9.45 -5.01 21.11
N ILE A 181 9.61 -4.42 19.92
CA ILE A 181 10.27 -5.04 18.76
C ILE A 181 11.69 -5.54 19.06
N ARG A 182 12.35 -5.06 20.11
CA ARG A 182 13.67 -5.54 20.54
C ARG A 182 13.66 -6.97 21.07
N GLU A 183 12.49 -7.44 21.49
CA GLU A 183 12.26 -8.81 21.91
C GLU A 183 11.91 -9.74 20.72
N CYS A 184 11.88 -9.19 19.50
CA CYS A 184 11.53 -9.92 18.29
C CYS A 184 12.74 -10.31 17.44
N THR A 185 12.60 -11.40 16.71
CA THR A 185 13.50 -11.82 15.62
C THR A 185 12.75 -11.72 14.30
N LEU A 186 13.36 -11.11 13.29
CA LEU A 186 12.82 -11.10 11.92
C LEU A 186 13.01 -12.49 11.30
N LEU A 187 11.92 -13.13 10.89
CA LEU A 187 11.94 -14.40 10.17
C LEU A 187 11.89 -14.19 8.65
N GLU A 188 11.05 -13.25 8.21
CA GLU A 188 10.78 -13.01 6.80
C GLU A 188 10.35 -11.56 6.58
N ALA A 189 10.76 -10.97 5.46
CA ALA A 189 10.35 -9.64 5.04
C ALA A 189 9.98 -9.63 3.55
N ARG A 190 8.74 -9.21 3.25
CA ARG A 190 8.25 -9.04 1.87
C ARG A 190 8.02 -7.56 1.60
N CYS A 191 8.41 -7.09 0.42
CA CYS A 191 8.06 -5.76 -0.07
C CYS A 191 6.93 -5.86 -1.09
N SER A 192 6.00 -4.90 -1.08
CA SER A 192 4.94 -4.81 -2.11
C SER A 192 5.50 -4.39 -3.47
N LEU A 193 6.61 -3.62 -3.47
CA LEU A 193 7.27 -3.20 -4.70
C LEU A 193 8.03 -4.37 -5.34
N PRO A 194 7.93 -4.53 -6.67
CA PRO A 194 8.63 -5.59 -7.38
C PRO A 194 10.16 -5.38 -7.30
N GLY A 195 10.90 -6.49 -7.29
CA GLY A 195 12.37 -6.50 -7.36
C GLY A 195 13.11 -6.32 -6.02
N ILE A 196 12.44 -5.84 -4.97
CA ILE A 196 13.06 -5.63 -3.65
C ILE A 196 13.02 -6.94 -2.85
N THR A 197 14.19 -7.53 -2.63
CA THR A 197 14.35 -8.83 -1.94
C THR A 197 15.58 -8.82 -1.03
N GLY A 198 15.76 -9.87 -0.21
CA GLY A 198 16.95 -10.02 0.66
C GLY A 198 17.01 -9.01 1.82
N LEU A 199 15.84 -8.54 2.27
CA LEU A 199 15.71 -7.54 3.33
C LEU A 199 16.24 -8.06 4.68
N GLU A 200 16.07 -9.35 4.95
CA GLU A 200 16.52 -10.03 6.17
C GLU A 200 18.03 -9.94 6.35
N ASP A 201 18.78 -10.10 5.26
CA ASP A 201 20.22 -10.00 5.24
C ASP A 201 20.69 -8.54 5.23
N ALA A 202 20.07 -7.69 4.42
CA ALA A 202 20.41 -6.27 4.31
C ALA A 202 20.21 -5.52 5.64
N TYR A 203 19.20 -5.90 6.43
CA TYR A 203 18.87 -5.28 7.72
C TYR A 203 19.18 -6.19 8.91
N ARG A 204 20.10 -7.15 8.77
CA ARG A 204 20.47 -8.05 9.87
C ARG A 204 20.92 -7.27 11.11
N GLY A 205 20.24 -7.50 12.24
CA GLY A 205 20.49 -6.81 13.49
C GLY A 205 20.00 -5.35 13.55
N ARG A 206 19.27 -4.89 12.54
CA ARG A 206 18.79 -3.51 12.37
C ARG A 206 17.29 -3.48 12.05
N LEU A 207 16.50 -4.23 12.82
CA LEU A 207 15.05 -4.31 12.64
C LEU A 207 14.37 -2.94 12.78
N GLU A 208 14.84 -2.11 13.71
CA GLU A 208 14.37 -0.72 13.87
C GLU A 208 14.54 0.10 12.58
N ASP A 209 15.70 0.00 11.91
CA ASP A 209 15.95 0.67 10.63
C ASP A 209 15.03 0.15 9.52
N LEU A 210 14.78 -1.17 9.47
CA LEU A 210 13.89 -1.78 8.47
C LEU A 210 12.45 -1.29 8.64
N ILE A 211 11.98 -1.24 9.90
CA ILE A 211 10.66 -0.71 10.22
C ILE A 211 10.58 0.77 9.84
N TYR A 212 11.60 1.57 10.15
CA TYR A 212 11.64 2.98 9.79
C TYR A 212 11.58 3.23 8.27
N ASP A 213 12.42 2.52 7.50
CA ASP A 213 12.44 2.63 6.04
C ASP A 213 11.13 2.11 5.42
N GLY A 214 10.58 1.03 5.97
CA GLY A 214 9.28 0.48 5.59
C GLY A 214 8.14 1.46 5.86
N GLN A 215 8.10 2.07 7.04
CA GLN A 215 7.13 3.11 7.41
C GLN A 215 7.17 4.27 6.41
N ASN A 216 8.37 4.82 6.16
CA ASN A 216 8.54 5.94 5.22
C ASN A 216 8.06 5.60 3.81
N LEU A 217 8.41 4.42 3.30
CA LEU A 217 7.94 3.99 1.98
C LEU A 217 6.41 3.82 1.99
N GLY A 218 5.86 3.26 3.07
CA GLY A 218 4.43 3.04 3.24
C GLY A 218 3.64 4.34 3.15
N PHE A 219 4.06 5.38 3.88
CA PHE A 219 3.43 6.71 3.81
C PHE A 219 3.47 7.28 2.39
N ILE A 220 4.60 7.17 1.71
CA ILE A 220 4.75 7.66 0.34
C ILE A 220 3.76 6.97 -0.62
N LEU A 221 3.62 5.64 -0.51
CA LEU A 221 2.71 4.85 -1.33
C LEU A 221 1.25 5.19 -1.05
N GLN A 222 0.85 5.27 0.21
CA GLN A 222 -0.54 5.54 0.59
C GLN A 222 -0.96 6.99 0.29
N GLU A 223 -0.09 7.96 0.52
CA GLU A 223 -0.35 9.37 0.24
C GLU A 223 -0.18 9.73 -1.25
N GLN A 224 0.26 8.78 -2.09
CA GLN A 224 0.54 8.98 -3.52
C GLN A 224 1.46 10.20 -3.76
N ASN A 225 2.50 10.35 -2.94
CA ASN A 225 3.38 11.52 -2.92
C ASN A 225 2.59 12.84 -2.91
N GLN A 226 1.76 13.03 -1.88
CA GLN A 226 0.90 14.21 -1.68
C GLN A 226 -0.19 14.35 -2.77
N GLY A 227 -0.78 13.23 -3.19
CA GLY A 227 -1.89 13.19 -4.15
C GLY A 227 -1.46 13.42 -5.61
N GLN A 228 -0.20 13.18 -5.95
CA GLN A 228 0.28 13.30 -7.32
C GLN A 228 -0.42 12.28 -8.22
N LYS A 229 -1.17 12.80 -9.21
CA LYS A 229 -1.94 11.96 -10.14
C LYS A 229 -1.01 11.04 -10.94
N GLY A 230 -1.28 9.74 -10.91
CA GLY A 230 -0.50 8.73 -11.62
C GLY A 230 0.87 8.45 -10.99
N PHE A 231 1.11 8.88 -9.75
CA PHE A 231 2.35 8.65 -9.01
C PHE A 231 2.77 7.18 -9.02
N LEU A 232 1.90 6.28 -8.54
CA LEU A 232 2.24 4.86 -8.40
C LEU A 232 2.70 4.25 -9.72
N GLN A 233 1.95 4.49 -10.81
CA GLN A 233 2.30 3.92 -12.11
C GLN A 233 3.64 4.47 -12.63
N ALA A 234 3.87 5.79 -12.51
CA ALA A 234 5.15 6.38 -12.91
C ALA A 234 6.31 5.84 -12.07
N TYR A 235 6.08 5.65 -10.77
CA TYR A 235 7.06 5.10 -9.85
C TYR A 235 7.42 3.65 -10.18
N LEU A 236 6.44 2.79 -10.48
CA LEU A 236 6.66 1.41 -10.91
C LEU A 236 7.52 1.34 -12.18
N TRP A 237 7.23 2.16 -13.20
CA TRP A 237 8.06 2.24 -14.41
C TRP A 237 9.49 2.73 -14.13
N ILE A 238 9.66 3.63 -13.15
CA ILE A 238 10.99 4.11 -12.75
C ILE A 238 11.77 3.02 -12.01
N LEU A 239 11.12 2.26 -11.11
CA LEU A 239 11.75 1.12 -10.43
C LEU A 239 12.24 0.06 -11.42
N GLU A 240 11.41 -0.24 -12.42
CA GLU A 240 11.76 -1.14 -13.52
C GLU A 240 12.96 -0.62 -14.31
N TYR A 241 12.91 0.64 -14.75
CA TYR A 241 13.98 1.29 -15.53
C TYR A 241 15.33 1.31 -14.80
N GLU A 242 15.29 1.50 -13.48
CA GLU A 242 16.48 1.54 -12.63
C GLU A 242 16.95 0.16 -12.16
N HIS A 243 16.21 -0.91 -12.51
CA HIS A 243 16.40 -2.26 -11.99
C HIS A 243 16.53 -2.25 -10.46
N CYS A 244 15.63 -1.51 -9.80
CA CYS A 244 15.69 -1.27 -8.38
C CYS A 244 15.52 -2.57 -7.58
N ALA A 245 16.51 -2.89 -6.75
CA ALA A 245 16.54 -4.13 -5.96
C ALA A 245 16.68 -3.90 -4.44
N THR A 246 16.78 -2.65 -3.99
CA THR A 246 16.99 -2.34 -2.57
C THR A 246 15.99 -1.30 -2.06
N LEU A 247 15.57 -1.44 -0.80
CA LEU A 247 14.64 -0.52 -0.16
C LEU A 247 15.16 0.94 -0.10
N PRO A 248 16.44 1.21 0.23
CA PRO A 248 16.96 2.58 0.19
C PRO A 248 16.94 3.20 -1.21
N ALA A 249 17.24 2.41 -2.26
CA ALA A 249 17.16 2.91 -3.64
C ALA A 249 15.71 3.23 -4.03
N ALA A 250 14.75 2.39 -3.62
CA ALA A 250 13.34 2.64 -3.86
C ALA A 250 12.88 3.95 -3.20
N LEU A 251 13.28 4.19 -1.95
CA LEU A 251 13.01 5.45 -1.24
C LEU A 251 13.60 6.67 -1.95
N ASP A 252 14.86 6.61 -2.40
CA ASP A 252 15.49 7.71 -3.16
C ASP A 252 14.72 7.99 -4.46
N LEU A 253 14.32 6.94 -5.18
CA LEU A 253 13.57 7.10 -6.43
C LEU A 253 12.20 7.74 -6.20
N ALA A 254 11.49 7.33 -5.16
CA ALA A 254 10.16 7.87 -4.85
C ALA A 254 10.22 9.38 -4.55
N GLN A 255 11.30 9.85 -3.94
CA GLN A 255 11.52 11.27 -3.63
C GLN A 255 12.06 12.08 -4.82
N ASN A 256 12.60 11.41 -5.84
CA ASN A 256 13.29 12.04 -6.97
C ASN A 256 12.68 11.68 -8.33
N LEU A 257 11.37 11.42 -8.40
CA LEU A 257 10.67 11.13 -9.67
C LEU A 257 10.82 12.25 -10.72
N ASN A 258 11.02 13.50 -10.27
CA ASN A 258 11.26 14.65 -11.14
C ASN A 258 12.55 14.53 -11.98
N ARG A 259 13.46 13.62 -11.62
CA ARG A 259 14.65 13.28 -12.42
C ARG A 259 14.33 12.43 -13.65
N TYR A 260 13.08 12.01 -13.83
CA TYR A 260 12.65 11.19 -14.95
C TYR A 260 11.63 11.93 -15.80
N GLN A 261 11.63 11.64 -17.10
CA GLN A 261 10.56 12.00 -18.02
C GLN A 261 9.88 10.72 -18.46
N VAL A 262 8.56 10.69 -18.31
CA VAL A 262 7.71 9.59 -18.71
C VAL A 262 6.76 10.09 -19.79
N VAL A 263 6.79 9.44 -20.94
CA VAL A 263 5.85 9.67 -22.05
C VAL A 263 5.03 8.41 -22.22
N ARG A 264 3.73 8.48 -21.94
CA ARG A 264 2.86 7.32 -22.13
C ARG A 264 2.74 6.96 -23.61
N ALA A 265 2.64 5.67 -23.91
CA ALA A 265 2.53 5.19 -25.29
C ALA A 265 1.29 5.76 -25.99
N ASP A 266 0.18 5.92 -25.25
CA ASP A 266 -1.07 6.55 -25.73
C ASP A 266 -0.92 8.06 -26.06
N GLN A 267 0.15 8.72 -25.60
CA GLN A 267 0.44 10.14 -25.85
C GLN A 267 1.50 10.36 -26.92
N LEU A 268 2.02 9.29 -27.55
CA LEU A 268 3.14 9.38 -28.47
C LEU A 268 2.85 10.28 -29.68
N GLN A 269 1.67 10.14 -30.28
CA GLN A 269 1.28 10.92 -31.45
C GLN A 269 1.05 12.40 -31.10
N ASP A 270 0.50 12.70 -29.91
CA ASP A 270 0.30 14.07 -29.44
C ASP A 270 1.65 14.77 -29.22
N MET A 271 2.62 14.06 -28.63
CA MET A 271 3.98 14.54 -28.44
C MET A 271 4.69 14.80 -29.78
N ALA A 272 4.58 13.86 -30.72
CA ALA A 272 5.09 14.00 -32.09
C ALA A 272 4.51 15.25 -32.78
N TRP A 273 3.19 15.45 -32.68
CA TRP A 273 2.52 16.63 -33.21
C TRP A 273 3.03 17.93 -32.57
N MET A 274 3.21 17.94 -31.26
CA MET A 274 3.70 19.11 -30.53
C MET A 274 5.11 19.50 -30.98
N ASP A 275 6.02 18.53 -31.08
CA ASP A 275 7.40 18.77 -31.54
C ASP A 275 7.42 19.31 -33.00
N LEU A 276 6.59 18.77 -33.90
CA LEU A 276 6.46 19.30 -35.27
C LEU A 276 5.97 20.75 -35.29
N ARG A 277 4.96 21.09 -34.48
CA ARG A 277 4.48 22.48 -34.38
C ARG A 277 5.55 23.42 -33.88
N VAL A 278 6.32 23.03 -32.86
CA VAL A 278 7.42 23.83 -32.32
C VAL A 278 8.53 24.03 -33.37
N ARG A 279 8.89 22.99 -34.13
CA ARG A 279 9.96 23.09 -35.14
C ARG A 279 9.56 23.89 -36.38
N LEU A 280 8.33 23.72 -36.85
CA LEU A 280 7.88 24.24 -38.14
C LEU A 280 7.08 25.55 -38.02
N GLY A 281 6.64 25.91 -36.81
CA GLY A 281 5.81 27.08 -36.53
C GLY A 281 4.35 26.88 -37.00
N CYS A 282 4.16 26.62 -38.29
CA CYS A 282 2.88 26.21 -38.87
C CYS A 282 3.03 24.90 -39.64
N VAL A 283 2.18 23.92 -39.33
CA VAL A 283 2.06 22.72 -40.16
C VAL A 283 0.93 22.95 -41.15
N ASP A 284 1.23 22.85 -42.45
CA ASP A 284 0.24 22.98 -43.52
C ASP A 284 -0.91 21.98 -43.29
N ARG A 285 -2.15 22.44 -43.43
CA ARG A 285 -3.34 21.57 -43.33
C ARG A 285 -3.29 20.43 -44.35
N ALA A 286 -2.65 20.62 -45.50
CA ALA A 286 -2.46 19.59 -46.52
C ALA A 286 -1.62 18.39 -46.03
N LEU A 287 -0.81 18.57 -44.97
CA LEU A 287 -0.01 17.51 -44.36
C LEU A 287 -0.75 16.76 -43.25
N SER A 288 -1.93 17.23 -42.83
CA SER A 288 -2.73 16.55 -41.81
C SER A 288 -3.18 15.17 -42.30
N GLY A 289 -2.86 14.12 -41.55
CA GLY A 289 -3.13 12.73 -41.94
C GLY A 289 -2.13 12.14 -42.96
N CYS A 290 -1.18 12.94 -43.46
CA CYS A 290 -0.13 12.47 -44.38
C CYS A 290 1.19 12.14 -43.66
N ILE A 291 1.31 12.51 -42.39
CA ILE A 291 2.51 12.29 -41.56
C ILE A 291 2.33 11.02 -40.73
N ASP A 292 3.30 10.12 -40.81
CA ASP A 292 3.42 8.98 -39.88
C ASP A 292 3.98 9.47 -38.54
N LEU A 293 3.07 9.91 -37.67
CA LEU A 293 3.38 10.51 -36.38
C LEU A 293 3.90 9.49 -35.38
N GLU A 294 3.46 8.24 -35.51
CA GLU A 294 3.90 7.16 -34.65
C GLU A 294 5.38 6.89 -34.90
N ARG A 295 5.77 6.66 -36.16
CA ARG A 295 7.18 6.48 -36.53
C ARG A 295 8.02 7.71 -36.18
N TYR A 296 7.52 8.91 -36.45
CA TYR A 296 8.23 10.16 -36.10
C TYR A 296 8.43 10.28 -34.59
N GLY A 297 7.40 10.01 -33.78
CA GLY A 297 7.44 10.03 -32.33
C GLY A 297 8.44 9.03 -31.76
N LEU A 298 8.43 7.78 -32.26
CA LEU A 298 9.40 6.75 -31.88
C LEU A 298 10.83 7.18 -32.18
N ASP A 299 11.09 7.70 -33.38
CA ASP A 299 12.42 8.16 -33.77
C ASP A 299 12.87 9.35 -32.92
N LEU A 300 11.94 10.23 -32.53
CA LEU A 300 12.22 11.35 -31.63
C LEU A 300 12.58 10.88 -30.22
N LEU A 301 11.83 9.95 -29.64
CA LEU A 301 12.10 9.38 -28.32
C LEU A 301 13.43 8.62 -28.30
N ARG A 302 13.71 7.79 -29.32
CA ARG A 302 15.00 7.10 -29.48
C ARG A 302 16.17 8.08 -29.52
N LYS A 303 16.05 9.17 -30.29
CA LYS A 303 17.08 10.22 -30.35
C LYS A 303 17.31 10.92 -29.02
N LYS A 304 16.29 11.00 -28.17
CA LYS A 304 16.36 11.58 -26.82
C LYS A 304 16.77 10.57 -25.74
N GLY A 305 17.07 9.33 -26.11
CA GLY A 305 17.54 8.30 -25.18
C GLY A 305 16.44 7.68 -24.31
N TYR A 306 15.20 7.70 -24.78
CA TYR A 306 14.09 7.04 -24.09
C TYR A 306 14.08 5.53 -24.34
N THR A 307 13.74 4.78 -23.31
CA THR A 307 13.55 3.31 -23.33
C THR A 307 12.08 2.99 -23.11
N LEU A 308 11.55 1.99 -23.84
CA LEU A 308 10.20 1.48 -23.64
C LEU A 308 10.16 0.58 -22.40
N THR A 309 9.14 0.75 -21.57
CA THR A 309 8.86 -0.13 -20.42
C THR A 309 8.47 -1.54 -20.89
N GLU A 310 8.70 -2.55 -20.06
CA GLU A 310 8.42 -3.95 -20.35
C GLU A 310 6.94 -4.20 -20.67
N ASP A 311 6.04 -3.48 -19.99
CA ASP A 311 4.60 -3.52 -20.24
C ASP A 311 4.17 -2.79 -21.54
N GLY A 312 5.10 -2.13 -22.23
CA GLY A 312 4.87 -1.38 -23.45
C GLY A 312 4.04 -0.09 -23.26
N CYS A 313 3.74 0.30 -22.03
CA CYS A 313 2.80 1.38 -21.74
C CYS A 313 3.45 2.77 -21.69
N ALA A 314 4.77 2.86 -21.52
CA ALA A 314 5.47 4.13 -21.44
C ALA A 314 6.90 4.11 -21.98
N TYR A 315 7.37 5.29 -22.34
CA TYR A 315 8.76 5.55 -22.65
C TYR A 315 9.35 6.40 -21.54
N ILE A 316 10.53 6.02 -21.04
CA ILE A 316 11.19 6.66 -19.91
C ILE A 316 12.63 7.05 -20.23
N ALA A 317 13.05 8.21 -19.74
CA ALA A 317 14.43 8.68 -19.77
C ALA A 317 14.77 9.45 -18.50
N ARG A 318 16.05 9.41 -18.08
CA ARG A 318 16.57 10.36 -17.09
C ARG A 318 16.66 11.77 -17.68
N GLN A 319 16.21 12.75 -16.93
CA GLN A 319 16.52 14.16 -17.20
C GLN A 319 18.02 14.35 -17.03
N GLN A 320 18.71 14.75 -18.10
CA GLN A 320 20.02 15.35 -17.95
C GLN A 320 19.82 16.68 -17.23
N THR A 321 20.29 16.79 -15.99
CA THR A 321 20.51 18.08 -15.37
C THR A 321 21.31 18.91 -16.38
N GLN A 322 20.79 20.07 -16.79
CA GLN A 322 21.64 21.04 -17.48
C GLN A 322 22.77 21.37 -16.51
N SER A 323 23.92 20.74 -16.71
CA SER A 323 25.18 21.13 -16.08
C SER A 323 25.31 22.63 -16.30
N GLN A 324 25.55 23.36 -15.21
CA GLN A 324 25.80 24.80 -15.21
C GLN A 324 26.63 25.19 -16.43
N ALA A 325 26.13 26.17 -17.17
CA ALA A 325 26.85 26.77 -18.30
C ALA A 325 28.30 27.08 -17.87
N PRO A 326 29.31 26.83 -18.72
CA PRO A 326 30.68 27.18 -18.38
C PRO A 326 30.74 28.68 -18.07
N GLN A 327 31.17 29.03 -16.86
CA GLN A 327 31.63 30.38 -16.54
C GLN A 327 32.90 30.65 -17.36
N GLN A 328 32.71 31.03 -18.62
CA GLN A 328 33.69 31.79 -19.38
C GLN A 328 33.06 33.13 -19.70
N MET A 329 33.34 34.13 -18.86
CA MET A 329 33.73 35.48 -19.25
C MET A 329 33.71 36.39 -18.03
N GLN A 330 34.88 36.47 -17.39
CA GLN A 330 35.43 37.62 -16.67
C GLN A 330 36.75 37.06 -16.11
N GLN A 331 37.88 37.33 -16.74
CA GLN A 331 38.63 38.55 -16.45
C GLN A 331 39.57 38.94 -17.61
N MET A 332 39.86 40.23 -17.60
CA MET A 332 40.80 40.99 -18.42
C MET A 332 42.19 40.39 -18.54
#